data_AF-A0A6B7PW07-F1
#
_entry.id   AF-A0A6B7PW07-F1
#
_cell.length_a   1.000
_cell.length_b   1.000
_cell.length_c   1.000
_cell.angle_alpha   90.00
_cell.angle_beta   90.00
_cell.angle_gamma   90.00
#
_symmetry.space_group_name_H-M   'P 1'
#
loop_
_entity.id
_entity.type
_entity.pdbx_description
1 polymer ?
#
loop_
_entity_poly.entity_id
_entity_poly.type
_entity_poly.pdbx_seq_one_letter_code
_entity_poly.pdbx_strand_id
1 'polypeptide(L)'
;MQFQPAFEQMRAIVEADDCLLRGFKQDFYQFDLLHLTKTGTVGGRYVWVIRENGTHLASLGLHPKLTEFVECALDMKEALQVFEITLLKDGAATIKPISVRMGRDLLQHQQYKFEGRHIKRGGHLVALVDIEVLYNRGQYGGTVSFTFESTPSRDVETDFKQIALCLFQQRAQSLFACMDHVTFETRNLAA
;
A
#
# COMPACT_ATOMS: atom_id res chain seq x y z
N MET A 1 5.18 1.55 17.38
CA MET A 1 5.24 1.47 15.91
C MET A 1 6.68 1.72 15.48
N GLN A 2 7.26 0.90 14.58
CA GLN A 2 8.65 1.09 14.10
C GLN A 2 8.86 2.47 13.47
N PHE A 3 7.89 2.92 12.67
CA PHE A 3 7.95 4.18 11.93
C PHE A 3 7.28 5.35 12.65
N GLN A 4 7.24 5.35 13.99
CA GLN A 4 6.77 6.50 14.76
C GLN A 4 7.51 7.79 14.38
N PRO A 5 8.85 7.80 14.23
CA PRO A 5 9.56 9.02 13.84
C PRO A 5 9.11 9.57 12.48
N ALA A 6 8.82 8.72 11.49
CA ALA A 6 8.25 9.14 10.21
C ALA A 6 6.88 9.79 10.38
N PHE A 7 6.00 9.21 11.21
CA PHE A 7 4.68 9.80 11.48
C PHE A 7 4.80 11.17 12.18
N GLU A 8 5.76 11.33 13.09
CA GLU A 8 6.03 12.63 13.73
C GLU A 8 6.46 13.69 12.72
N GLN A 9 7.25 13.33 11.72
CA GLN A 9 7.63 14.24 10.63
C GLN A 9 6.41 14.61 9.75
N MET A 10 5.53 13.66 9.46
CA MET A 10 4.26 13.94 8.76
C MET A 10 3.37 14.86 9.60
N ARG A 11 3.30 14.64 10.92
CA ARG A 11 2.52 15.46 11.85
C ARG A 11 3.02 16.91 11.86
N ALA A 12 4.32 17.12 11.87
CA ALA A 12 4.91 18.46 11.80
C ALA A 12 4.48 19.21 10.52
N ILE A 13 4.30 18.52 9.39
CA ILE A 13 3.76 19.11 8.16
C ILE A 13 2.27 19.44 8.32
N VAL A 14 1.48 18.53 8.88
CA VAL A 14 0.03 18.73 9.08
C VAL A 14 -0.27 19.88 10.05
N GLU A 15 0.58 20.08 11.04
CA GLU A 15 0.42 21.10 12.08
C GLU A 15 1.06 22.46 11.69
N ALA A 16 1.73 22.55 10.55
CA ALA A 16 2.28 23.79 10.03
C ALA A 16 1.17 24.75 9.55
N ASP A 17 1.39 26.06 9.70
CA ASP A 17 0.41 27.10 9.36
C ASP A 17 0.05 27.13 7.86
N ASP A 18 0.95 26.66 7.00
CA ASP A 18 0.76 26.58 5.54
C ASP A 18 0.20 25.23 5.07
N CYS A 19 -0.15 24.34 5.99
CA CYS A 19 -0.81 23.09 5.68
C CYS A 19 -2.22 23.34 5.12
N LEU A 20 -2.56 22.61 4.05
CA LEU A 20 -3.88 22.73 3.43
C LEU A 20 -5.01 22.10 4.27
N LEU A 21 -4.70 21.15 5.15
CA LEU A 21 -5.71 20.34 5.87
C LEU A 21 -6.50 21.17 6.90
N ARG A 22 -7.79 21.37 6.65
CA ARG A 22 -8.70 22.11 7.56
C ARG A 22 -9.78 21.21 8.16
N GLY A 23 -10.38 20.35 7.35
CA GLY A 23 -11.41 19.39 7.73
C GLY A 23 -10.86 17.96 7.86
N PHE A 24 -11.69 17.06 8.40
CA PHE A 24 -11.43 15.60 8.43
C PHE A 24 -10.03 15.20 8.91
N LYS A 25 -9.51 15.88 9.95
CA LYS A 25 -8.20 15.56 10.56
C LYS A 25 -8.09 14.11 11.05
N GLN A 26 -9.22 13.44 11.25
CA GLN A 26 -9.27 12.00 11.53
C GLN A 26 -8.58 11.17 10.45
N ASP A 27 -8.61 11.59 9.19
CA ASP A 27 -7.92 10.89 8.09
C ASP A 27 -6.43 10.79 8.36
N PHE A 28 -5.81 11.87 8.83
CA PHE A 28 -4.41 11.86 9.21
C PHE A 28 -4.16 11.12 10.55
N TYR A 29 -4.82 11.55 11.64
CA TYR A 29 -4.48 11.08 12.98
C TYR A 29 -4.91 9.63 13.25
N GLN A 30 -5.86 9.09 12.49
CA GLN A 30 -6.35 7.72 12.64
C GLN A 30 -6.02 6.85 11.44
N PHE A 31 -6.43 7.23 10.23
CA PHE A 31 -6.34 6.34 9.08
C PHE A 31 -4.92 6.26 8.51
N ASP A 32 -4.23 7.39 8.30
CA ASP A 32 -2.84 7.40 7.86
C ASP A 32 -1.91 6.75 8.90
N LEU A 33 -2.11 7.03 10.20
CA LEU A 33 -1.37 6.38 11.28
C LEU A 33 -1.56 4.85 11.26
N LEU A 34 -2.80 4.39 11.15
CA LEU A 34 -3.12 2.96 11.09
C LEU A 34 -2.54 2.31 9.84
N HIS A 35 -2.61 2.99 8.69
CA HIS A 35 -2.03 2.52 7.44
C HIS A 35 -0.52 2.37 7.58
N LEU A 36 0.19 3.39 8.06
CA LEU A 36 1.64 3.34 8.26
C LEU A 36 2.05 2.28 9.29
N THR A 37 1.26 2.10 10.35
CA THR A 37 1.49 1.04 11.35
C THR A 37 1.43 -0.36 10.73
N LYS A 38 0.47 -0.58 9.82
CA LYS A 38 0.21 -1.89 9.21
C LYS A 38 1.08 -2.20 8.00
N THR A 39 1.51 -1.16 7.27
CA THR A 39 2.13 -1.31 5.95
C THR A 39 3.59 -0.87 5.92
N GLY A 40 4.07 -0.17 6.95
CA GLY A 40 5.44 0.36 7.01
C GLY A 40 6.49 -0.74 6.86
N THR A 41 7.33 -0.60 5.83
CA THR A 41 8.50 -1.46 5.58
C THR A 41 9.75 -0.61 5.36
N VAL A 42 10.93 -1.16 5.66
CA VAL A 42 12.18 -0.44 5.43
C VAL A 42 12.39 -0.23 3.93
N GLY A 43 12.55 1.03 3.51
CA GLY A 43 12.62 1.39 2.10
C GLY A 43 11.26 1.45 1.41
N GLY A 44 10.16 1.19 2.14
CA GLY A 44 8.80 1.36 1.65
C GLY A 44 8.56 2.78 1.17
N ARG A 45 7.96 2.92 -0.01
CA ARG A 45 7.67 4.20 -0.65
C ARG A 45 6.17 4.45 -0.64
N TYR A 46 5.78 5.70 -0.41
CA TYR A 46 4.39 6.11 -0.37
C TYR A 46 4.20 7.41 -1.12
N VAL A 47 2.99 7.59 -1.63
CA VAL A 47 2.48 8.89 -2.03
C VAL A 47 1.49 9.34 -0.97
N TRP A 48 1.59 10.60 -0.57
CA TRP A 48 0.70 11.20 0.40
C TRP A 48 0.12 12.49 -0.18
N VAL A 49 -1.20 12.56 -0.25
CA VAL A 49 -1.93 13.71 -0.77
C VAL A 49 -2.70 14.34 0.38
N ILE A 50 -2.44 15.62 0.63
CA ILE A 50 -3.18 16.44 1.58
C ILE A 50 -4.11 17.37 0.79
N ARG A 51 -5.38 17.38 1.19
CA ARG A 51 -6.44 18.23 0.64
C ARG A 51 -7.06 19.04 1.76
N GLU A 52 -7.91 20.01 1.43
CA GLU A 52 -8.57 20.83 2.46
C GLU A 52 -9.42 19.98 3.42
N ASN A 53 -10.01 18.89 2.91
CA ASN A 53 -10.97 18.04 3.61
C ASN A 53 -10.52 16.58 3.74
N GLY A 54 -9.23 16.34 3.97
CA GLY A 54 -8.72 15.00 4.28
C GLY A 54 -7.35 14.70 3.68
N THR A 55 -6.87 13.48 3.95
CA THR A 55 -5.58 12.99 3.49
C THR A 55 -5.71 11.61 2.83
N HIS A 56 -4.78 11.29 1.92
CA HIS A 56 -4.72 10.00 1.23
C HIS A 56 -3.29 9.50 1.23
N LEU A 57 -3.02 8.42 1.94
CA LEU A 57 -1.72 7.75 1.97
C LEU A 57 -1.80 6.37 1.30
N ALA A 58 -0.95 6.11 0.31
CA ALA A 58 -0.87 4.81 -0.36
C ALA A 58 0.56 4.33 -0.57
N SER A 59 0.79 3.04 -0.35
CA SER A 59 2.02 2.33 -0.72
C SER A 59 2.22 2.30 -2.24
N LEU A 60 3.42 2.68 -2.69
CA LEU A 60 3.81 2.68 -4.10
C LEU A 60 4.49 1.37 -4.50
N GLY A 61 4.39 1.01 -5.77
CA GLY A 61 5.16 -0.09 -6.36
C GLY A 61 4.63 -1.50 -6.09
N LEU A 62 3.61 -1.68 -5.25
CA LEU A 62 3.17 -3.02 -4.85
C LEU A 62 2.13 -3.62 -5.81
N HIS A 63 0.98 -2.96 -5.96
CA HIS A 63 -0.11 -3.38 -6.83
C HIS A 63 -0.94 -2.14 -7.23
N PRO A 64 -1.36 -1.98 -8.51
CA PRO A 64 -2.12 -0.80 -8.97
C PRO A 64 -3.37 -0.50 -8.13
N LYS A 65 -4.02 -1.59 -7.71
CA LYS A 65 -4.98 -1.74 -6.59
C LYS A 65 -4.94 -0.63 -5.54
N LEU A 66 -3.75 -0.54 -4.95
CA LEU A 66 -3.50 0.20 -3.72
C LEU A 66 -3.45 1.71 -3.95
N THR A 67 -3.30 2.14 -5.20
CA THR A 67 -3.12 3.56 -5.54
C THR A 67 -4.33 4.17 -6.26
N GLU A 68 -5.35 3.37 -6.63
CA GLU A 68 -6.53 3.85 -7.38
C GLU A 68 -7.25 5.01 -6.67
N PHE A 69 -7.36 4.98 -5.34
CA PHE A 69 -8.02 6.07 -4.60
C PHE A 69 -7.16 7.35 -4.56
N VAL A 70 -5.83 7.23 -4.57
CA VAL A 70 -4.93 8.37 -4.69
C VAL A 70 -4.98 8.94 -6.10
N GLU A 71 -5.08 8.10 -7.13
CA GLU A 71 -5.27 8.57 -8.51
C GLU A 71 -6.52 9.45 -8.61
N CYS A 72 -7.64 9.00 -8.05
CA CYS A 72 -8.85 9.80 -7.94
C CYS A 72 -8.61 11.13 -7.20
N ALA A 73 -7.84 11.12 -6.11
CA ALA A 73 -7.49 12.33 -5.36
C ALA A 73 -6.69 13.34 -6.19
N LEU A 74 -5.75 12.86 -7.02
CA LEU A 74 -4.91 13.69 -7.88
C LEU A 74 -5.67 14.30 -9.06
N ASP A 75 -6.80 13.70 -9.45
CA ASP A 75 -7.68 14.19 -10.51
C ASP A 75 -8.74 15.19 -10.04
N MET A 76 -8.83 15.42 -8.72
CA MET A 76 -9.70 16.45 -8.17
C MET A 76 -9.22 17.84 -8.60
N LYS A 77 -10.17 18.72 -8.96
CA LYS A 77 -9.90 20.10 -9.38
C LYS A 77 -9.84 21.06 -8.17
N GLU A 78 -9.12 20.64 -7.13
CA GLU A 78 -8.93 21.41 -5.91
C GLU A 78 -7.43 21.64 -5.64
N ALA A 79 -7.12 22.47 -4.64
CA ALA A 79 -5.74 22.62 -4.19
C ALA A 79 -5.26 21.30 -3.57
N LEU A 80 -4.02 20.92 -3.85
CA LEU A 80 -3.40 19.68 -3.34
C LEU A 80 -1.98 19.98 -2.88
N GLN A 81 -1.59 19.44 -1.73
CA GLN A 81 -0.19 19.28 -1.36
C GLN A 81 0.16 17.79 -1.51
N VAL A 82 1.16 17.47 -2.31
CA VAL A 82 1.53 16.08 -2.64
C VAL A 82 2.96 15.84 -2.19
N PHE A 83 3.18 14.71 -1.52
CA PHE A 83 4.47 14.30 -0.99
C PHE A 83 4.82 12.88 -1.45
N GLU A 84 6.09 12.68 -1.74
CA GLU A 84 6.71 11.36 -1.77
C GLU A 84 7.34 11.08 -0.42
N ILE A 85 7.06 9.91 0.14
CA ILE A 85 7.60 9.45 1.42
C ILE A 85 8.41 8.18 1.18
N THR A 86 9.63 8.13 1.73
CA THR A 86 10.44 6.90 1.78
C THR A 86 10.83 6.61 3.22
N LEU A 87 10.48 5.43 3.72
CA LEU A 87 10.77 5.01 5.10
C LEU A 87 12.21 4.52 5.25
N LEU A 88 12.87 4.96 6.32
CA LEU A 88 14.28 4.70 6.58
C LEU A 88 14.48 3.63 7.66
N LYS A 89 15.69 3.06 7.72
CA LYS A 89 16.04 1.98 8.66
C LYS A 89 15.92 2.37 10.12
N ASP A 90 16.15 3.64 10.45
CA ASP A 90 16.05 4.21 11.79
C ASP A 90 14.60 4.56 12.19
N GLY A 91 13.62 4.27 11.33
CA GLY A 91 12.21 4.58 11.56
C GLY A 91 11.79 5.99 11.13
N ALA A 92 12.72 6.84 10.71
CA ALA A 92 12.43 8.15 10.12
C ALA A 92 11.96 8.00 8.66
N ALA A 93 11.64 9.13 8.02
CA ALA A 93 11.33 9.18 6.60
C ALA A 93 12.08 10.29 5.88
N THR A 94 12.29 10.08 4.59
CA THR A 94 12.49 11.19 3.65
C THR A 94 11.13 11.60 3.13
N ILE A 95 10.69 12.83 3.43
CA ILE A 95 9.43 13.39 2.95
C ILE A 95 9.75 14.54 2.00
N LYS A 96 9.36 14.41 0.72
CA LYS A 96 9.67 15.38 -0.31
C LYS A 96 8.39 15.91 -0.96
N PRO A 97 8.17 17.24 -1.00
CA PRO A 97 7.07 17.79 -1.79
C PRO A 97 7.29 17.52 -3.27
N ILE A 98 6.25 17.09 -3.97
CA ILE A 98 6.27 16.77 -5.39
C ILE A 98 5.10 17.44 -6.10
N SER A 99 5.21 17.58 -7.42
CA SER A 99 4.08 18.05 -8.22
C SER A 99 3.02 16.95 -8.38
N VAL A 100 1.78 17.33 -8.64
CA VAL A 100 0.69 16.39 -8.99
C VAL A 100 1.08 15.49 -10.18
N ARG A 101 1.77 16.06 -11.19
CA ARG A 101 2.29 15.29 -12.33
C ARG A 101 3.26 14.21 -11.88
N MET A 102 4.24 14.55 -11.03
CA MET A 102 5.17 13.57 -10.49
C MET A 102 4.46 12.51 -9.65
N GLY A 103 3.43 12.91 -8.88
CA GLY A 103 2.57 11.97 -8.16
C GLY A 103 1.95 10.93 -9.09
N ARG A 104 1.35 11.36 -10.21
CA ARG A 104 0.78 10.47 -11.23
C ARG A 104 1.85 9.56 -11.83
N ASP A 105 3.01 10.11 -12.18
CA ASP A 105 4.11 9.33 -12.75
C ASP A 105 4.53 8.23 -11.77
N LEU A 106 4.60 8.51 -10.46
CA LEU A 106 4.92 7.50 -9.43
C LEU A 106 3.89 6.37 -9.35
N LEU A 107 2.59 6.63 -9.53
CA LEU A 107 1.54 5.60 -9.49
C LEU A 107 1.69 4.55 -10.59
N GLN A 108 2.26 4.95 -11.74
CA GLN A 108 2.47 4.06 -12.88
C GLN A 108 3.60 3.04 -12.67
N HIS A 109 4.48 3.28 -11.70
CA HIS A 109 5.62 2.41 -11.46
C HIS A 109 5.24 1.26 -10.51
N GLN A 110 5.25 0.04 -11.04
CA GLN A 110 5.01 -1.18 -10.29
C GLN A 110 6.31 -2.00 -10.17
N GLN A 111 6.64 -2.43 -8.97
CA GLN A 111 7.79 -3.28 -8.67
C GLN A 111 7.49 -4.75 -9.02
N TYR A 112 6.22 -5.16 -8.87
CA TYR A 112 5.76 -6.51 -9.14
C TYR A 112 4.93 -6.57 -10.42
N LYS A 113 5.09 -7.67 -11.15
CA LYS A 113 4.28 -8.03 -12.32
C LYS A 113 3.50 -9.32 -12.00
N PHE A 114 2.21 -9.30 -12.30
CA PHE A 114 1.29 -10.40 -12.00
C PHE A 114 0.91 -11.12 -13.31
N GLU A 115 1.24 -12.41 -13.42
CA GLU A 115 1.03 -13.23 -14.62
C GLU A 115 0.39 -14.58 -14.24
N GLY A 116 -0.95 -14.63 -14.23
CA GLY A 116 -1.68 -15.77 -13.70
C GLY A 116 -1.34 -15.97 -12.22
N ARG A 117 -0.80 -17.15 -11.87
CA ARG A 117 -0.34 -17.44 -10.51
C ARG A 117 1.08 -16.94 -10.19
N HIS A 118 1.79 -16.35 -11.16
CA HIS A 118 3.19 -15.95 -10.98
C HIS A 118 3.30 -14.48 -10.60
N ILE A 119 4.08 -14.19 -9.55
CA ILE A 119 4.44 -12.83 -9.14
C ILE A 119 5.93 -12.65 -9.42
N LYS A 120 6.25 -11.73 -10.33
CA LYS A 120 7.62 -11.46 -10.78
C LYS A 120 8.10 -10.08 -10.35
N ARG A 121 9.40 -9.93 -10.11
CA ARG A 121 10.07 -8.65 -9.84
C ARG A 121 11.34 -8.57 -10.66
N GLY A 122 11.49 -7.51 -11.45
CA GLY A 122 12.65 -7.37 -12.36
C GLY A 122 12.82 -8.54 -13.34
N GLY A 123 11.72 -9.18 -13.74
CA GLY A 123 11.73 -10.35 -14.63
C GLY A 123 11.90 -11.71 -13.94
N HIS A 124 12.32 -11.74 -12.67
CA HIS A 124 12.51 -12.97 -11.91
C HIS A 124 11.23 -13.39 -11.17
N LEU A 125 10.96 -14.69 -11.12
CA LEU A 125 9.87 -15.24 -10.30
C LEU A 125 10.21 -15.06 -8.81
N VAL A 126 9.32 -14.42 -8.07
CA VAL A 126 9.48 -14.17 -6.63
C VAL A 126 8.55 -15.05 -5.81
N ALA A 127 7.32 -15.20 -6.27
CA ALA A 127 6.32 -16.02 -5.58
C ALA A 127 5.29 -16.59 -6.54
N LEU A 128 4.67 -17.69 -6.12
CA LEU A 128 3.40 -18.16 -6.66
C LEU A 128 2.27 -17.74 -5.74
N VAL A 129 1.09 -17.49 -6.29
CA VAL A 129 -0.12 -17.16 -5.54
C VAL A 129 -1.25 -18.13 -5.86
N ASP A 130 -1.88 -18.65 -4.82
CA ASP A 130 -3.10 -19.45 -4.90
C ASP A 130 -4.18 -18.77 -4.07
N ILE A 131 -5.38 -18.66 -4.65
CA ILE A 131 -6.50 -17.91 -4.06
C ILE A 131 -7.72 -18.80 -4.00
N GLU A 132 -8.16 -19.08 -2.79
CA GLU A 132 -9.39 -19.80 -2.50
C GLU A 132 -10.46 -18.81 -2.08
N VAL A 133 -11.55 -18.76 -2.83
CA VAL A 133 -12.70 -17.91 -2.53
C VAL A 133 -13.86 -18.77 -2.07
N LEU A 134 -14.42 -18.44 -0.91
CA LEU A 134 -15.58 -19.08 -0.32
C LEU A 134 -16.71 -18.06 -0.22
N TYR A 135 -17.88 -18.37 -0.76
CA TYR A 135 -19.08 -17.55 -0.56
C TYR A 135 -19.96 -18.20 0.49
N ASN A 136 -20.19 -17.51 1.61
CA ASN A 136 -21.03 -18.01 2.69
C ASN A 136 -21.87 -16.87 3.27
N ARG A 137 -23.18 -17.13 3.49
CA ARG A 137 -24.14 -16.19 4.11
C ARG A 137 -24.08 -14.75 3.56
N GLY A 138 -23.95 -14.60 2.25
CA GLY A 138 -23.94 -13.27 1.62
C GLY A 138 -22.59 -12.58 1.56
N GLN A 139 -21.52 -13.21 2.08
CA GLN A 139 -20.18 -12.61 2.15
C GLN A 139 -19.15 -13.50 1.47
N TYR A 140 -18.19 -12.86 0.79
CA TYR A 140 -17.01 -13.51 0.26
C TYR A 140 -15.92 -13.54 1.35
N GLY A 141 -15.54 -14.74 1.75
CA GLY A 141 -14.40 -15.09 2.59
C GLY A 141 -13.37 -15.90 1.79
N GLY A 142 -12.23 -16.21 2.39
CA GLY A 142 -11.23 -17.07 1.75
C GLY A 142 -9.79 -16.79 2.16
N THR A 143 -8.89 -17.53 1.51
CA THR A 143 -7.47 -17.57 1.82
C THR A 143 -6.64 -17.20 0.60
N VAL A 144 -5.58 -16.42 0.83
CA VAL A 144 -4.52 -16.19 -0.15
C VAL A 144 -3.24 -16.84 0.35
N SER A 145 -2.71 -17.77 -0.42
CA SER A 145 -1.47 -18.48 -0.10
C SER A 145 -0.38 -18.04 -1.06
N PHE A 146 0.75 -17.59 -0.52
CA PHE A 146 1.94 -17.32 -1.31
C PHE A 146 3.01 -18.37 -1.08
N THR A 147 3.57 -18.90 -2.17
CA THR A 147 4.72 -19.80 -2.11
C THR A 147 5.98 -19.08 -2.58
N PHE A 148 7.01 -19.07 -1.75
CA PHE A 148 8.33 -18.49 -2.02
C PHE A 148 9.40 -19.58 -2.12
N GLU A 149 10.52 -19.29 -2.78
CA GLU A 149 11.67 -20.19 -2.82
C GLU A 149 12.41 -20.26 -1.47
N SER A 150 12.44 -19.14 -0.75
CA SER A 150 13.02 -19.03 0.59
C SER A 150 12.11 -18.20 1.50
N THR A 151 12.27 -18.36 2.82
CA THR A 151 11.41 -17.69 3.79
C THR A 151 11.48 -16.17 3.59
N PRO A 152 10.35 -15.50 3.32
CA PRO A 152 10.35 -14.06 3.09
C PRO A 152 10.75 -13.30 4.36
N SER A 153 11.34 -12.12 4.19
CA SER A 153 11.54 -11.21 5.32
C SER A 153 10.18 -10.65 5.78
N ARG A 154 10.14 -10.10 7.00
CA ARG A 154 8.92 -9.44 7.51
C ARG A 154 8.43 -8.29 6.64
N ASP A 155 9.35 -7.54 6.03
CA ASP A 155 9.02 -6.47 5.10
C ASP A 155 8.33 -7.04 3.85
N VAL A 156 8.89 -8.12 3.27
CA VAL A 156 8.28 -8.80 2.13
C VAL A 156 6.91 -9.38 2.49
N GLU A 157 6.74 -10.00 3.66
CA GLU A 157 5.42 -10.46 4.09
C GLU A 157 4.42 -9.30 4.23
N THR A 158 4.87 -8.14 4.71
CA THR A 158 4.01 -6.95 4.88
C THR A 158 3.58 -6.38 3.53
N ASP A 159 4.47 -6.31 2.56
CA ASP A 159 4.14 -5.95 1.17
C ASP A 159 3.14 -6.94 0.57
N PHE A 160 3.39 -8.24 0.74
CA PHE A 160 2.55 -9.29 0.17
C PHE A 160 1.17 -9.38 0.85
N LYS A 161 1.04 -9.04 2.13
CA LYS A 161 -0.27 -8.89 2.79
C LYS A 161 -1.13 -7.80 2.15
N GLN A 162 -0.51 -6.70 1.70
CA GLN A 162 -1.22 -5.63 0.98
C GLN A 162 -1.65 -6.10 -0.42
N ILE A 163 -0.74 -6.79 -1.11
CA ILE A 163 -1.02 -7.39 -2.43
C ILE A 163 -2.14 -8.43 -2.33
N ALA A 164 -2.14 -9.26 -1.29
CA ALA A 164 -3.10 -10.34 -1.08
C ALA A 164 -4.55 -9.87 -1.15
N LEU A 165 -4.87 -8.79 -0.43
CA LEU A 165 -6.22 -8.24 -0.42
C LEU A 165 -6.64 -7.76 -1.82
N CYS A 166 -5.73 -7.14 -2.56
CA CYS A 166 -6.01 -6.68 -3.93
C CYS A 166 -6.33 -7.85 -4.85
N LEU A 167 -5.49 -8.88 -4.85
CA LEU A 167 -5.66 -10.08 -5.67
C LEU A 167 -6.93 -10.85 -5.28
N PHE A 168 -7.22 -10.96 -3.98
CA PHE A 168 -8.41 -11.61 -3.46
C PHE A 168 -9.69 -10.92 -3.95
N GLN A 169 -9.77 -9.60 -3.81
CA GLN A 169 -10.93 -8.83 -4.27
C GLN A 169 -11.11 -8.89 -5.78
N GLN A 170 -10.02 -8.93 -6.56
CA GLN A 170 -10.07 -9.14 -8.01
C GLN A 170 -10.61 -10.53 -8.35
N ARG A 171 -10.13 -11.56 -7.66
CA ARG A 171 -10.58 -12.95 -7.86
C ARG A 171 -12.04 -13.15 -7.48
N ALA A 172 -12.47 -12.54 -6.38
CA ALA A 172 -13.86 -12.58 -5.90
C ALA A 172 -14.80 -11.63 -6.67
N GLN A 173 -14.26 -10.76 -7.53
CA GLN A 173 -15.01 -9.72 -8.26
C GLN A 173 -15.88 -8.84 -7.34
N SER A 174 -15.38 -8.52 -6.14
CA SER A 174 -16.12 -7.74 -5.14
C SER A 174 -15.18 -6.86 -4.32
N LEU A 175 -15.56 -5.60 -4.16
CA LEU A 175 -14.88 -4.66 -3.25
C LEU A 175 -15.17 -4.95 -1.78
N PHE A 176 -16.24 -5.70 -1.50
CA PHE A 176 -16.68 -6.08 -0.16
C PHE A 176 -16.17 -7.46 0.26
N ALA A 177 -15.31 -8.08 -0.55
CA ALA A 177 -14.71 -9.35 -0.20
C ALA A 177 -13.71 -9.16 0.96
N CYS A 178 -13.92 -9.93 2.02
CA CYS A 178 -13.05 -9.94 3.19
C CYS A 178 -12.16 -11.17 3.09
N MET A 179 -10.85 -10.98 3.10
CA MET A 179 -9.91 -12.09 3.14
C MET A 179 -9.75 -12.54 4.59
N ASP A 180 -9.92 -13.84 4.86
CA ASP A 180 -9.84 -14.40 6.21
C ASP A 180 -8.38 -14.60 6.63
N HIS A 181 -7.57 -15.16 5.74
CA HIS A 181 -6.19 -15.54 6.04
C HIS A 181 -5.23 -15.28 4.87
N VAL A 182 -3.98 -14.94 5.23
CA VAL A 182 -2.84 -14.93 4.33
C VAL A 182 -1.80 -15.89 4.88
N THR A 183 -1.36 -16.84 4.05
CA THR A 183 -0.32 -17.81 4.42
C THR A 183 0.92 -17.66 3.55
N PHE A 184 2.06 -18.00 4.13
CA PHE A 184 3.37 -17.94 3.49
C PHE A 184 4.00 -19.32 3.58
N GLU A 185 4.25 -19.93 2.42
CA GLU A 185 4.88 -21.24 2.30
C GLU A 185 6.23 -21.13 1.59
N THR A 186 7.10 -22.10 1.86
CA THR A 186 8.42 -22.19 1.24
C THR A 186 8.56 -23.50 0.47
N ARG A 187 8.73 -23.44 -0.84
CA ARG A 187 8.94 -24.60 -1.72
C ARG A 187 9.81 -24.23 -2.92
N ASN A 188 10.49 -25.21 -3.51
CA ASN A 188 11.21 -24.97 -4.77
C ASN A 188 10.20 -24.61 -5.87
N LEU A 189 10.40 -23.45 -6.51
CA LEU A 189 9.48 -22.90 -7.51
C LEU A 189 9.71 -23.46 -8.94
N ALA A 190 10.71 -24.32 -9.12
CA ALA A 190 11.07 -24.91 -10.41
C ALA A 190 10.32 -26.22 -10.75
N ALA A 191 9.23 -26.53 -10.05
CA ALA A 191 8.42 -27.74 -10.22
C ALA A 191 7.13 -27.49 -11.00
#